data_AF-A0A9X2AC89-F1
#
_entry.id   AF-A0A9X2AC89-F1
#
_cell.length_a   1.000
_cell.length_b   1.000
_cell.length_c   1.000
_cell.angle_alpha   90.00
_cell.angle_beta   90.00
_cell.angle_gamma   90.00
#
_symmetry.space_group_name_H-M   'P 1'
#
loop_
_entity.id
_entity.type
_entity.pdbx_description
1 polymer ?
#
loop_
_entity_poly.entity_id
_entity_poly.type
_entity_poly.pdbx_seq_one_letter_code
_entity_poly.pdbx_strand_id
1 'polypeptide(L)'
;MKRLINLFALLILIAGCENSNNKKLSEQFDKLNRQHDSITKVHSEFKATHDEMSKKFQDFNQKLESVEIQDSTIFDDVAKHSTILEQHDAIIKSHDEIIEAHQEMKANFDGKSEAEKKEQIEQMVENHKKLMDEHSSMEEDHEMMEKDHEAIMEKIDSTNTSE
;
A
#
# COMPACT_ATOMS: atom_id res chain seq x y z
N MET A 1 1.37 1.79 -14.88
CA MET A 1 0.99 2.88 -13.94
C MET A 1 2.03 3.99 -13.82
N LYS A 2 1.64 5.24 -13.48
CA LYS A 2 2.61 6.23 -12.98
C LYS A 2 3.02 5.78 -11.58
N ARG A 3 4.25 5.29 -11.46
CA ARG A 3 4.92 5.03 -10.18
C ARG A 3 4.63 6.18 -9.20
N LEU A 4 4.01 5.90 -8.05
CA LEU A 4 3.82 6.88 -6.95
C LEU A 4 5.15 7.17 -6.22
N ILE A 5 6.28 6.99 -6.93
CA ILE A 5 7.63 6.84 -6.41
C ILE A 5 8.19 8.08 -5.70
N ASN A 6 7.54 9.24 -5.73
CA ASN A 6 8.21 10.48 -5.31
C ASN A 6 7.78 11.08 -3.97
N LEU A 7 7.00 10.38 -3.14
CA LEU A 7 6.71 10.86 -1.77
C LEU A 7 7.35 10.02 -0.66
N PHE A 8 7.81 8.81 -0.94
CA PHE A 8 8.39 7.91 0.06
C PHE A 8 9.86 8.23 0.43
N ALA A 9 10.51 9.17 -0.26
CA ALA A 9 11.94 9.45 -0.10
C ALA A 9 12.31 10.28 1.14
N LEU A 10 11.36 10.73 1.97
CA LEU A 10 11.66 11.71 3.01
C LEU A 10 11.50 11.22 4.44
N LEU A 11 11.96 10.00 4.80
CA LEU A 11 12.12 9.66 6.22
C LEU A 11 13.43 9.04 6.70
N ILE A 12 14.35 9.98 6.90
CA ILE A 12 15.56 9.93 7.71
C ILE A 12 15.28 9.47 9.14
N LEU A 13 15.81 8.29 9.47
CA LEU A 13 16.60 7.96 10.66
C LEU A 13 16.35 8.88 11.86
N ILE A 14 15.36 8.55 12.68
CA ILE A 14 15.35 9.02 14.07
C ILE A 14 16.37 8.13 14.79
N ALA A 15 17.65 8.41 14.58
CA ALA A 15 18.71 7.76 15.35
C ALA A 15 18.38 7.94 16.84
N GLY A 16 18.23 6.82 17.53
CA GLY A 16 18.04 6.77 18.97
C GLY A 16 19.20 7.49 19.65
N CYS A 17 18.98 8.76 19.98
CA CYS A 17 19.92 9.56 20.75
C CYS A 17 19.29 9.82 22.13
N GLU A 18 19.82 9.06 23.08
CA GLU A 18 19.70 8.91 24.55
C GLU A 18 19.54 10.19 25.40
N ASN A 19 19.11 11.33 24.84
CA ASN A 19 18.85 12.55 25.58
C ASN A 19 17.42 13.01 25.33
N SER A 20 16.51 12.49 26.14
CA SER A 20 15.07 12.71 26.08
C SER A 20 14.69 13.80 27.07
N ASN A 21 14.36 14.97 26.55
CA ASN A 21 13.55 15.93 27.28
C ASN A 21 12.23 16.11 26.53
N ASN A 22 11.19 16.53 27.26
CA ASN A 22 9.82 16.61 26.75
C ASN A 22 9.72 17.46 25.46
N LYS A 23 10.56 18.50 25.33
CA LYS A 23 10.63 19.33 24.13
C LYS A 23 11.06 18.54 22.90
N LYS A 24 12.15 17.76 22.98
CA LYS A 24 12.64 16.94 21.86
C LYS A 24 11.63 15.87 21.43
N LEU A 25 10.94 15.25 22.39
CA LEU A 25 9.89 14.27 22.08
C LEU A 25 8.72 14.93 21.36
N SER A 26 8.33 16.13 21.78
CA SER A 26 7.27 16.90 21.10
C SER A 26 7.68 17.29 19.66
N GLU A 27 8.92 17.70 19.45
CA GLU A 27 9.45 17.98 18.10
C GLU A 27 9.48 16.72 17.21
N GLN A 28 9.85 15.56 17.77
CA GLN A 28 9.80 14.28 17.06
C GLN A 28 8.37 13.90 16.70
N PHE A 29 7.44 14.03 17.65
CA PHE A 29 6.02 13.77 17.44
C PHE A 29 5.43 14.68 16.35
N ASP A 30 5.74 15.97 16.37
CA ASP A 30 5.32 16.92 15.32
C ASP A 30 5.86 16.54 13.95
N LYS A 31 7.12 16.11 13.87
CA LYS A 31 7.72 15.62 12.62
C LYS A 31 6.98 14.38 12.13
N LEU A 32 6.67 13.42 13.03
CA LEU A 32 5.91 12.22 12.70
C LEU A 32 4.49 12.57 12.24
N ASN A 33 3.80 13.51 12.88
CA ASN A 33 2.47 13.93 12.43
C ASN A 33 2.46 14.51 11.01
N ARG A 34 3.46 15.31 10.63
CA ARG A 34 3.56 15.82 9.25
C ARG A 34 3.79 14.71 8.23
N GLN A 35 4.51 13.67 8.64
CA GLN A 35 4.68 12.47 7.81
C GLN A 35 3.39 11.71 7.69
N HIS A 36 2.69 11.53 8.81
CA HIS A 36 1.40 10.89 8.86
C HIS A 36 0.43 11.59 7.89
N ASP A 37 0.35 12.92 7.90
CA ASP A 37 -0.47 13.69 6.95
C ASP A 37 -0.10 13.39 5.48
N SER A 38 1.20 13.24 5.21
CA SER A 38 1.71 12.90 3.86
C SER A 38 1.38 11.46 3.48
N ILE A 39 1.56 10.51 4.39
CA ILE A 39 1.25 9.08 4.22
C ILE A 39 -0.25 8.90 3.99
N THR A 40 -1.11 9.55 4.78
CA THR A 40 -2.57 9.50 4.62
C THR A 40 -3.00 10.00 3.23
N LYS A 41 -2.36 11.05 2.72
CA LYS A 41 -2.62 11.52 1.36
C LYS A 41 -2.23 10.48 0.31
N VAL A 42 -1.00 9.94 0.40
CA VAL A 42 -0.51 8.91 -0.52
C VAL A 42 -1.38 7.66 -0.44
N HIS A 43 -1.80 7.26 0.76
CA HIS A 43 -2.68 6.12 0.98
C HIS A 43 -4.02 6.30 0.27
N SER A 44 -4.62 7.50 0.34
CA SER A 44 -5.85 7.80 -0.40
C SER A 44 -5.66 7.74 -1.93
N GLU A 45 -4.51 8.20 -2.44
CA GLU A 45 -4.19 8.11 -3.88
C GLU A 45 -3.96 6.65 -4.32
N PHE A 46 -3.29 5.87 -3.46
CA PHE A 46 -3.07 4.44 -3.67
C PHE A 46 -4.39 3.66 -3.68
N LYS A 47 -5.32 3.92 -2.76
CA LYS A 47 -6.65 3.29 -2.75
C LYS A 47 -7.38 3.48 -4.07
N ALA A 48 -7.36 4.70 -4.62
CA ALA A 48 -7.95 4.96 -5.92
C ALA A 48 -7.27 4.18 -7.06
N THR A 49 -5.94 4.01 -6.98
CA THR A 49 -5.18 3.19 -7.95
C THR A 49 -5.53 1.71 -7.82
N HIS A 50 -5.64 1.21 -6.59
CA HIS A 50 -6.07 -0.15 -6.30
C HIS A 50 -7.49 -0.42 -6.83
N ASP A 51 -8.44 0.49 -6.59
CA ASP A 51 -9.81 0.39 -7.13
C ASP A 51 -9.82 0.33 -8.67
N GLU A 52 -8.97 1.14 -9.33
CA GLU A 52 -8.82 1.09 -10.79
C GLU A 52 -8.26 -0.27 -11.25
N MET A 53 -7.27 -0.81 -10.54
CA MET A 53 -6.69 -2.12 -10.84
C MET A 53 -7.72 -3.24 -10.69
N SER A 54 -8.47 -3.25 -9.59
CA SER A 54 -9.53 -4.22 -9.32
C SER A 54 -10.61 -4.16 -10.39
N LYS A 55 -10.97 -2.97 -10.86
CA LYS A 55 -11.89 -2.81 -11.99
C LYS A 55 -11.32 -3.35 -13.30
N LYS A 56 -10.06 -3.05 -13.62
CA LYS A 56 -9.40 -3.61 -14.82
C LYS A 56 -9.35 -5.13 -14.78
N PHE A 57 -9.09 -5.72 -13.62
CA PHE A 57 -9.12 -7.17 -13.43
C PHE A 57 -10.53 -7.76 -13.66
N GLN A 58 -11.58 -7.10 -13.16
CA GLN A 58 -12.96 -7.51 -13.44
C GLN A 58 -13.30 -7.45 -14.94
N ASP A 59 -12.95 -6.34 -15.60
CA ASP A 59 -13.15 -6.17 -17.05
C ASP A 59 -12.36 -7.21 -17.85
N PHE A 60 -11.14 -7.56 -17.41
CA PHE A 60 -10.32 -8.61 -18.00
C PHE A 60 -10.97 -9.98 -17.87
N ASN A 61 -11.42 -10.36 -16.67
CA ASN A 61 -12.12 -11.64 -16.45
C ASN A 61 -13.39 -11.76 -17.30
N GLN A 62 -14.17 -10.68 -17.43
CA GLN A 62 -15.35 -10.68 -18.29
C GLN A 62 -15.01 -10.94 -19.77
N LYS A 63 -13.88 -10.41 -20.26
CA LYS A 63 -13.42 -10.71 -21.62
C LYS A 63 -13.00 -12.17 -21.75
N LEU A 64 -12.29 -12.72 -20.77
CA LEU A 64 -11.87 -14.12 -20.77
C LEU A 64 -13.05 -15.09 -20.88
N GLU A 65 -14.19 -14.78 -20.25
CA GLU A 65 -15.41 -15.60 -20.37
C GLU A 65 -15.97 -15.69 -21.80
N SER A 66 -15.65 -14.72 -22.66
CA SER A 66 -16.14 -14.64 -24.05
C SER A 66 -15.19 -15.25 -25.09
N VAL A 67 -14.04 -15.79 -24.65
CA VAL A 67 -12.98 -16.31 -25.51
C VAL A 67 -12.76 -17.79 -25.21
N GLU A 68 -12.49 -18.59 -26.25
CA GLU A 68 -12.04 -19.97 -26.06
C GLU A 68 -10.57 -20.00 -25.64
N ILE A 69 -10.30 -20.44 -24.41
CA ILE A 69 -8.96 -20.47 -23.82
C ILE A 69 -8.36 -21.87 -24.00
N GLN A 70 -7.33 -21.98 -24.83
CA GLN A 70 -6.62 -23.26 -25.05
C GLN A 70 -5.54 -23.53 -23.99
N ASP A 71 -4.87 -22.48 -23.51
CA ASP A 71 -3.82 -22.58 -22.48
C ASP A 71 -4.45 -22.48 -21.09
N SER A 72 -4.59 -23.62 -20.40
CA SER A 72 -5.22 -23.68 -19.08
C SER A 72 -4.45 -22.94 -17.98
N THR A 73 -3.15 -22.63 -18.19
CA THR A 73 -2.34 -21.91 -17.19
C THR A 73 -2.83 -20.48 -16.96
N ILE A 74 -3.57 -19.90 -17.93
CA ILE A 74 -4.21 -18.59 -17.80
C ILE A 74 -5.16 -18.54 -16.59
N PHE A 75 -5.86 -19.64 -16.29
CA PHE A 75 -6.77 -19.68 -15.13
C PHE A 75 -6.03 -19.68 -13.80
N ASP A 76 -4.82 -20.27 -13.75
CA ASP A 76 -3.98 -20.24 -12.55
C ASP A 76 -3.47 -18.82 -12.28
N ASP A 77 -3.05 -18.10 -13.32
CA ASP A 77 -2.62 -16.70 -13.23
C ASP A 77 -3.77 -15.79 -12.77
N VAL A 78 -4.98 -15.96 -13.33
CA VAL A 78 -6.19 -15.23 -12.92
C VAL A 78 -6.53 -15.49 -11.45
N ALA A 79 -6.47 -16.75 -11.00
CA ALA A 79 -6.75 -17.10 -9.61
C ALA A 79 -5.71 -16.49 -8.65
N LYS A 80 -4.44 -16.47 -9.04
CA LYS A 80 -3.37 -15.80 -8.29
C LYS A 80 -3.65 -14.30 -8.18
N HIS A 81 -4.03 -13.63 -9.27
CA HIS A 81 -4.36 -12.20 -9.27
C HIS A 81 -5.54 -11.88 -8.35
N SER A 82 -6.61 -12.69 -8.38
CA SER A 82 -7.74 -12.54 -7.46
C SER A 82 -7.30 -12.60 -6.00
N THR A 83 -6.45 -13.58 -5.67
CA THR A 83 -5.92 -13.75 -4.31
C THR A 83 -5.09 -12.55 -3.86
N ILE A 84 -4.24 -12.01 -4.74
CA ILE A 84 -3.43 -10.82 -4.47
C ILE A 84 -4.32 -9.61 -4.18
N LEU A 85 -5.36 -9.37 -4.98
CA LEU A 85 -6.28 -8.25 -4.77
C LEU A 85 -7.04 -8.37 -3.44
N GLU A 86 -7.52 -9.56 -3.09
CA GLU A 86 -8.17 -9.81 -1.79
C GLU A 86 -7.22 -9.58 -0.60
N GLN A 87 -5.95 -9.96 -0.74
CA GLN A 87 -4.92 -9.67 0.26
C GLN A 87 -4.67 -8.17 0.39
N HIS A 88 -4.62 -7.46 -0.74
CA HIS A 88 -4.46 -6.01 -0.76
C HIS A 88 -5.64 -5.29 -0.09
N ASP A 89 -6.88 -5.73 -0.32
CA ASP A 89 -8.07 -5.20 0.36
C ASP A 89 -7.95 -5.31 1.90
N ALA A 90 -7.46 -6.45 2.39
CA ALA A 90 -7.25 -6.65 3.82
C ALA A 90 -6.14 -5.74 4.38
N ILE A 91 -5.06 -5.54 3.62
CA ILE A 91 -3.96 -4.63 3.99
C ILE A 91 -4.46 -3.18 4.03
N ILE A 92 -5.20 -2.73 3.00
CA ILE A 92 -5.78 -1.38 2.93
C ILE A 92 -6.69 -1.13 4.13
N LYS A 93 -7.54 -2.09 4.49
CA LYS A 93 -8.39 -1.98 5.67
C LYS A 93 -7.56 -1.84 6.95
N SER A 94 -6.49 -2.62 7.10
CA SER A 94 -5.58 -2.49 8.24
C SER A 94 -4.88 -1.13 8.28
N HIS A 95 -4.56 -0.55 7.12
CA HIS A 95 -4.00 0.80 7.02
C HIS A 95 -4.99 1.87 7.46
N ASP A 96 -6.26 1.77 7.05
CA ASP A 96 -7.32 2.68 7.50
C ASP A 96 -7.43 2.69 9.04
N GLU A 97 -7.40 1.51 9.68
CA GLU A 97 -7.42 1.37 11.14
C GLU A 97 -6.20 2.04 11.81
N ILE A 98 -5.00 1.89 11.24
CA ILE A 98 -3.78 2.57 11.73
C ILE A 98 -3.91 4.10 11.61
N ILE A 99 -4.48 4.59 10.50
CA ILE A 99 -4.67 6.02 10.24
C ILE A 99 -5.66 6.62 11.22
N GLU A 100 -6.76 5.92 11.52
CA GLU A 100 -7.73 6.34 12.51
C GLU A 100 -7.11 6.38 13.92
N ALA A 101 -6.37 5.34 14.33
CA ALA A 101 -5.71 5.28 15.63
C ALA A 101 -4.70 6.43 15.85
N HIS A 102 -4.06 6.92 14.78
CA HIS A 102 -3.16 8.07 14.85
C HIS A 102 -3.85 9.36 15.33
N GLN A 103 -5.14 9.53 15.04
CA GLN A 103 -5.89 10.70 15.51
C GLN A 103 -6.06 10.68 17.03
N GLU A 104 -6.30 9.51 17.61
CA GLU A 104 -6.40 9.31 19.06
C GLU A 104 -5.05 9.51 19.76
N MET A 105 -3.98 9.02 19.14
CA MET A 105 -2.60 9.23 19.60
C MET A 105 -2.27 10.72 19.74
N LYS A 106 -2.69 11.53 18.77
CA LYS A 106 -2.48 12.99 18.79
C LYS A 106 -3.23 13.70 19.91
N ALA A 107 -4.45 13.29 20.23
CA ALA A 107 -5.25 13.90 21.28
C ALA A 107 -4.62 13.73 22.68
N ASN A 108 -3.91 12.63 22.92
CA ASN A 108 -3.43 12.26 24.25
C ASN A 108 -1.92 12.44 24.45
N PHE A 109 -1.16 12.84 23.42
CA PHE A 109 0.29 12.89 23.48
C PHE A 109 0.81 13.79 24.60
N ASP A 110 0.28 15.02 24.73
CA ASP A 110 0.81 15.99 25.69
C ASP A 110 0.61 15.60 27.16
N GLY A 111 -0.43 14.82 27.46
CA GLY A 111 -0.74 14.34 28.80
C GLY A 111 0.09 13.13 29.26
N LYS A 112 0.90 12.54 28.38
CA LYS A 112 1.69 11.34 28.66
C LYS A 112 3.00 11.65 29.38
N SER A 113 3.45 10.68 30.19
CA SER A 113 4.80 10.66 30.74
C SER A 113 5.85 10.56 29.64
N GLU A 114 7.11 10.87 29.96
CA GLU A 114 8.21 10.78 29.00
C GLU A 114 8.36 9.36 28.41
N ALA A 115 8.17 8.33 29.24
CA ALA A 115 8.25 6.93 28.81
C ALA A 115 7.13 6.59 27.82
N GLU A 116 5.88 6.95 28.15
CA GLU A 116 4.73 6.73 27.27
C GLU A 116 4.84 7.52 25.96
N LYS A 117 5.44 8.73 25.98
CA LYS A 117 5.71 9.50 24.77
C LYS A 117 6.72 8.79 23.85
N LYS A 118 7.76 8.18 24.42
CA LYS A 118 8.75 7.40 23.63
C LYS A 118 8.10 6.18 22.99
N GLU A 119 7.36 5.41 23.77
CA GLU A 119 6.65 4.22 23.27
C GLU A 119 5.70 4.58 22.13
N GLN A 120 4.93 5.66 22.29
CA GLN A 120 4.04 6.13 21.24
C GLN A 120 4.81 6.60 19.98
N ILE A 121 5.94 7.29 20.14
CA ILE A 121 6.81 7.69 19.02
C ILE A 121 7.37 6.46 18.29
N GLU A 122 7.82 5.44 19.03
CA GLU A 122 8.31 4.17 18.47
C GLU A 122 7.20 3.47 17.68
N GLN A 123 6.00 3.38 18.25
CA GLN A 123 4.83 2.81 17.56
C GLN A 123 4.49 3.55 16.27
N MET A 124 4.52 4.89 16.26
CA MET A 124 4.28 5.67 15.04
C MET A 124 5.36 5.40 13.97
N VAL A 125 6.63 5.28 14.37
CA VAL A 125 7.73 4.95 13.45
C VAL A 125 7.52 3.58 12.82
N GLU A 126 7.17 2.57 13.62
CA GLU A 126 6.90 1.22 13.14
C GLU A 126 5.69 1.18 12.20
N ASN A 127 4.59 1.85 12.57
CA ASN A 127 3.40 1.96 11.74
C ASN A 127 3.69 2.63 10.40
N HIS A 128 4.41 3.76 10.40
CA HIS A 128 4.81 4.43 9.17
C HIS A 128 5.68 3.52 8.31
N LYS A 129 6.66 2.83 8.90
CA LYS A 129 7.53 1.90 8.16
C LYS A 129 6.71 0.76 7.53
N LYS A 130 5.81 0.14 8.29
CA LYS A 130 4.92 -0.92 7.80
C LYS A 130 4.07 -0.45 6.63
N LEU A 131 3.42 0.72 6.77
CA LEU A 131 2.65 1.36 5.69
C LEU A 131 3.51 1.53 4.43
N MET A 132 4.72 2.08 4.56
CA MET A 132 5.59 2.32 3.40
C MET A 132 6.06 1.01 2.74
N ASP A 133 6.49 0.03 3.53
CA ASP A 133 7.00 -1.25 3.02
C ASP A 133 5.86 -2.04 2.31
N GLU A 134 4.65 -2.04 2.88
CA GLU A 134 3.49 -2.71 2.28
C GLU A 134 3.02 -2.02 1.00
N HIS A 135 3.00 -0.67 0.94
CA HIS A 135 2.69 0.05 -0.32
C HIS A 135 3.68 -0.31 -1.43
N SER A 136 4.98 -0.36 -1.11
CA SER A 136 6.01 -0.74 -2.08
C SER A 136 5.77 -2.15 -2.64
N SER A 137 5.44 -3.11 -1.78
CA SER A 137 5.15 -4.48 -2.22
C SER A 137 3.90 -4.53 -3.10
N MET A 138 2.85 -3.80 -2.74
CA MET A 138 1.60 -3.80 -3.50
C MET A 138 1.76 -3.12 -4.87
N GLU A 139 2.61 -2.10 -4.98
CA GLU A 139 2.97 -1.49 -6.27
C GLU A 139 3.69 -2.49 -7.19
N GLU A 140 4.62 -3.27 -6.65
CA GLU A 140 5.31 -4.33 -7.40
C GLU A 140 4.33 -5.41 -7.89
N ASP A 141 3.37 -5.80 -7.05
CA ASP A 141 2.31 -6.72 -7.42
C ASP A 141 1.43 -6.17 -8.54
N HIS A 142 1.03 -4.89 -8.47
CA HIS A 142 0.25 -4.26 -9.55
C HIS A 142 1.05 -4.17 -10.86
N GLU A 143 2.35 -3.87 -10.80
CA GLU A 143 3.22 -3.85 -12.00
C GLU A 143 3.37 -5.25 -12.62
N MET A 144 3.42 -6.31 -11.80
CA MET A 144 3.41 -7.70 -12.27
C MET A 144 2.07 -8.02 -12.93
N MET A 145 0.96 -7.72 -12.26
CA MET A 145 -0.39 -8.02 -12.78
C MET A 145 -0.67 -7.32 -14.12
N GLU A 146 -0.24 -6.06 -14.30
CA GLU A 146 -0.38 -5.37 -15.60
C GLU A 146 0.36 -6.12 -16.72
N LYS A 147 1.60 -6.55 -16.47
CA LYS A 147 2.41 -7.28 -17.47
C LYS A 147 1.81 -8.64 -17.79
N ASP A 148 1.34 -9.35 -16.77
CA ASP A 148 0.72 -10.66 -16.93
C ASP A 148 -0.57 -10.54 -17.74
N HIS A 149 -1.40 -9.53 -17.49
CA HIS A 149 -2.59 -9.24 -18.31
C HIS A 149 -2.22 -8.94 -19.77
N GLU A 150 -1.21 -8.11 -20.03
CA GLU A 150 -0.74 -7.81 -21.39
C GLU A 150 -0.28 -9.08 -22.12
N ALA A 151 0.51 -9.92 -21.46
CA ALA A 151 1.00 -11.18 -22.04
C ALA A 151 -0.12 -12.18 -22.32
N ILE A 152 -1.13 -12.29 -21.44
CA ILE A 152 -2.28 -13.17 -21.66
C ILE A 152 -3.10 -12.69 -22.86
N MET A 153 -3.35 -11.39 -22.98
CA MET A 153 -4.08 -10.84 -24.12
C MET A 153 -3.36 -11.11 -25.45
N GLU A 154 -2.03 -10.97 -25.49
CA GLU A 154 -1.23 -11.29 -26.69
C GLU A 154 -1.32 -12.79 -27.06
N LYS A 155 -1.27 -13.68 -26.08
CA LYS A 155 -1.46 -15.13 -26.31
C LYS A 155 -2.85 -15.44 -26.88
N ILE A 156 -3.88 -14.78 -26.37
CA ILE A 156 -5.26 -14.94 -26.84
C ILE A 156 -5.41 -14.44 -28.28
N ASP A 157 -4.93 -13.24 -28.58
CA ASP A 157 -5.06 -12.62 -29.90
C ASP A 157 -4.28 -13.41 -30.98
N SER A 158 -3.09 -13.92 -30.65
CA SER A 158 -2.30 -14.74 -31.57
C SER A 158 -2.94 -16.11 -31.86
N THR A 159 -3.64 -16.70 -30.88
CA THR A 159 -4.36 -17.96 -31.06
C THR A 159 -5.60 -17.76 -31.95
N ASN A 160 -6.34 -16.66 -31.77
CA ASN A 160 -7.54 -16.34 -32.54
C ASN A 160 -7.26 -15.91 -34.01
N THR A 161 -6.03 -15.50 -34.33
CA THR A 161 -5.63 -15.05 -35.69
C THR A 161 -4.94 -16.13 -36.52
N SER A 162 -4.70 -17.31 -35.94
CA SER A 162 -4.00 -18.43 -36.58
C SER A 162 -4.94 -19.46 -37.23
N GLU A 163 -6.25 -19.19 -37.28
CA GLU A 163 -7.28 -19.94 -38.03
C GLU A 163 -7.59 -19.31 -39.39
#